data_AF-A0A7J9HM71-F1
#
_entry.id   AF-A0A7J9HM71-F1
#
_cell.length_a   1.000
_cell.length_b   1.000
_cell.length_c   1.000
_cell.angle_alpha   90.00
_cell.angle_beta   90.00
_cell.angle_gamma   90.00
#
_symmetry.space_group_name_H-M   'P 1'
#
loop_
_entity.id
_entity.type
_entity.pdbx_description
1 polymer ?
#
loop_
_entity_poly.entity_id
_entity_poly.type
_entity_poly.pdbx_seq_one_letter_code
_entity_poly.pdbx_strand_id
1 'polypeptide(L)'
;MTYSVNLGFNQFTGPIPDLSNCKGLELLDFRNKNLTRVFPPSLAFHPSLIVIFFDDNKLQGPFPIYMFLHKFASVDNNNCCTNTADSCDSQVTLLLEIARAWMYPYELSIAWEGNDACRNLSFVTCDSEKSIIVIYL
;
A
#
# COMPACT_ATOMS: atom_id res chain seq x y z
N MET A 1 -9.85 -26.32 8.60
CA MET A 1 -11.12 -25.75 8.10
C MET A 1 -10.79 -24.41 7.50
N THR A 2 -11.25 -24.15 6.29
CA THR A 2 -10.95 -22.90 5.56
C THR A 2 -12.15 -21.97 5.57
N TYR A 3 -11.91 -20.69 5.33
CA TYR A 3 -12.94 -19.65 5.37
C TYR A 3 -12.59 -18.46 4.48
N SER A 4 -13.63 -17.68 4.16
CA SER A 4 -13.55 -16.46 3.37
C SER A 4 -14.00 -15.27 4.23
N VAL A 5 -13.35 -14.13 4.06
CA VAL A 5 -13.70 -12.89 4.73
C VAL A 5 -13.98 -11.82 3.68
N ASN A 6 -15.23 -11.38 3.61
CA ASN A 6 -15.61 -10.24 2.78
C ASN A 6 -15.81 -9.02 3.66
N LEU A 7 -14.98 -8.00 3.42
CA LEU A 7 -15.12 -6.71 4.06
C LEU A 7 -15.37 -5.60 3.03
N GLY A 8 -15.47 -5.88 1.73
CA GLY A 8 -15.60 -4.88 0.66
C GLY A 8 -16.77 -3.91 0.89
N PHE A 9 -16.70 -2.73 0.27
CA PHE A 9 -17.77 -1.71 0.33
C PHE A 9 -18.09 -1.22 1.76
N ASN A 10 -17.07 -1.10 2.61
CA ASN A 10 -17.18 -0.58 3.98
C ASN A 10 -16.36 0.71 4.15
N GLN A 11 -16.56 1.43 5.25
CA GLN A 11 -15.85 2.68 5.55
C GLN A 11 -14.54 2.46 6.33
N PHE A 12 -13.92 1.29 6.23
CA PHE A 12 -12.66 1.04 6.92
C PHE A 12 -11.53 1.91 6.36
N THR A 13 -10.71 2.42 7.27
CA THR A 13 -9.54 3.27 7.01
C THR A 13 -8.31 2.70 7.68
N GLY A 14 -7.13 3.18 7.31
CA GLY A 14 -5.86 2.79 7.94
C GLY A 14 -5.21 1.58 7.27
N PRO A 15 -4.22 0.94 7.93
CA PRO A 15 -3.50 -0.21 7.37
C PRO A 15 -4.38 -1.44 7.19
N ILE A 16 -3.97 -2.28 6.25
CA ILE A 16 -4.35 -3.69 6.28
C ILE A 16 -3.65 -4.35 7.49
N PRO A 17 -4.39 -5.03 8.39
CA PRO A 17 -3.79 -5.67 9.56
C PRO A 17 -2.94 -6.89 9.17
N ASP A 18 -2.02 -7.28 10.04
CA ASP A 18 -1.33 -8.57 9.86
C ASP A 18 -2.29 -9.72 10.13
N LEU A 19 -2.52 -10.55 9.11
CA LEU A 19 -3.38 -11.73 9.19
C LEU A 19 -2.58 -13.03 9.10
N SER A 20 -1.27 -12.98 9.36
CA SER A 20 -0.37 -14.13 9.32
C SER A 20 -0.84 -15.34 10.17
N ASN A 21 -1.60 -15.09 11.24
CA ASN A 21 -2.15 -16.13 12.13
C ASN A 21 -3.47 -16.74 11.62
N CYS A 22 -4.10 -16.17 10.60
CA CYS A 22 -5.37 -16.63 10.05
C CYS A 22 -5.17 -17.81 9.06
N LYS A 23 -4.59 -18.92 9.54
CA LYS A 23 -4.15 -20.07 8.71
C LYS A 23 -5.26 -20.79 7.92
N GLY A 24 -6.53 -20.45 8.09
CA GLY A 24 -7.64 -20.99 7.30
C GLY A 24 -8.17 -20.02 6.24
N LEU A 25 -7.63 -18.80 6.16
CA LEU A 25 -8.15 -17.76 5.29
C LEU A 25 -7.75 -18.01 3.82
N GLU A 26 -8.74 -18.28 2.97
CA GLU A 26 -8.57 -18.57 1.54
C GLU A 26 -8.94 -17.40 0.62
N LEU A 27 -9.95 -16.61 1.02
CA LEU A 27 -10.39 -15.44 0.25
C LEU A 27 -10.52 -14.24 1.17
N LEU A 28 -10.02 -13.11 0.70
CA LEU A 28 -10.09 -11.84 1.41
C LEU A 28 -10.45 -10.69 0.46
N ASP A 29 -11.60 -10.07 0.72
CA ASP A 29 -12.11 -8.94 -0.09
C ASP A 29 -12.07 -7.63 0.72
N PHE A 30 -11.28 -6.68 0.22
CA PHE A 30 -11.09 -5.34 0.76
C PHE A 30 -11.39 -4.23 -0.26
N ARG A 31 -12.07 -4.53 -1.37
CA ARG A 31 -12.34 -3.54 -2.43
C ARG A 31 -13.14 -2.34 -1.96
N ASN A 32 -12.89 -1.22 -2.64
CA ASN A 32 -13.67 0.01 -2.57
C ASN A 32 -13.75 0.58 -1.15
N LYS A 33 -12.59 1.00 -0.64
CA LYS A 33 -12.43 1.56 0.71
C LYS A 33 -11.37 2.65 0.76
N ASN A 34 -11.10 3.13 1.98
CA ASN A 34 -10.09 4.13 2.29
C ASN A 34 -8.88 3.51 2.99
N LEU A 35 -8.48 2.28 2.63
CA LEU A 35 -7.28 1.67 3.19
C LEU A 35 -6.04 2.41 2.68
N THR A 36 -5.09 2.60 3.57
CA THR A 36 -3.88 3.41 3.36
C THR A 36 -2.63 2.59 3.68
N ARG A 37 -1.46 3.19 3.46
CA ARG A 37 -0.13 2.61 3.75
C ARG A 37 0.29 1.51 2.77
N VAL A 38 1.48 0.98 3.01
CA VAL A 38 2.08 -0.06 2.17
C VAL A 38 1.37 -1.40 2.34
N PHE A 39 1.18 -2.10 1.22
CA PHE A 39 0.65 -3.45 1.21
C PHE A 39 1.53 -4.40 2.07
N PRO A 40 0.96 -5.16 3.02
CA PRO A 40 1.75 -6.00 3.91
C PRO A 40 2.32 -7.22 3.17
N PRO A 41 3.66 -7.42 3.16
CA PRO A 41 4.26 -8.60 2.55
C PRO A 41 3.73 -9.92 3.14
N SER A 42 3.30 -9.92 4.41
CA SER A 42 2.75 -11.11 5.06
C SER A 42 1.51 -11.67 4.35
N LEU A 43 0.74 -10.83 3.65
CA LEU A 43 -0.40 -11.28 2.84
C LEU A 43 0.01 -11.83 1.48
N ALA A 44 1.06 -11.28 0.86
CA ALA A 44 1.62 -11.84 -0.38
C ALA A 44 2.10 -13.28 -0.15
N PHE A 45 2.70 -13.55 1.02
CA PHE A 45 3.23 -14.86 1.39
C PHE A 45 2.29 -15.66 2.31
N HIS A 46 1.02 -15.24 2.50
CA HIS A 46 0.10 -15.99 3.35
C HIS A 46 -0.13 -17.40 2.78
N PRO A 47 0.03 -18.47 3.60
CA PRO A 47 0.15 -19.84 3.10
C PRO A 47 -1.16 -20.41 2.53
N SER A 48 -2.29 -19.95 3.03
CA SER A 48 -3.61 -20.49 2.66
C SER A 48 -4.43 -19.54 1.79
N LEU A 49 -3.94 -18.31 1.57
CA LEU A 49 -4.70 -17.30 0.86
C LEU A 49 -4.54 -17.51 -0.65
N ILE A 50 -5.67 -17.60 -1.35
CA ILE A 50 -5.74 -17.95 -2.77
C ILE A 50 -6.27 -16.76 -3.58
N VAL A 51 -7.30 -16.09 -3.05
CA VAL A 51 -8.00 -14.99 -3.72
C VAL A 51 -7.96 -13.74 -2.86
N ILE A 52 -7.62 -12.61 -3.47
CA ILE A 52 -7.46 -11.37 -2.73
C ILE A 52 -7.82 -10.15 -3.58
N PHE A 53 -8.65 -9.27 -3.04
CA PHE A 53 -9.11 -8.08 -3.74
C PHE A 53 -8.87 -6.82 -2.89
N PHE A 54 -8.15 -5.82 -3.42
CA PHE A 54 -7.91 -4.51 -2.79
C PHE A 54 -8.06 -3.35 -3.77
N ASP A 55 -8.75 -3.56 -4.88
CA ASP A 55 -9.01 -2.50 -5.83
C ASP A 55 -9.71 -1.32 -5.16
N ASP A 56 -9.52 -0.14 -5.73
CA ASP A 56 -10.19 1.09 -5.29
C ASP A 56 -9.85 1.42 -3.82
N ASN A 57 -8.58 1.63 -3.53
CA ASN A 57 -8.05 2.01 -2.21
C ASN A 57 -6.95 3.09 -2.35
N LYS A 58 -6.29 3.43 -1.23
CA LYS A 58 -5.19 4.41 -1.18
C LYS A 58 -3.90 3.75 -0.71
N LEU A 59 -3.67 2.48 -1.08
CA LEU A 59 -2.44 1.76 -0.73
C LEU A 59 -1.25 2.39 -1.44
N GLN A 60 -0.13 2.50 -0.73
CA GLN A 60 1.08 3.21 -1.17
C GLN A 60 2.25 2.26 -1.33
N GLY A 61 3.36 2.78 -1.86
CA GLY A 61 4.59 2.01 -2.02
C GLY A 61 4.61 1.16 -3.30
N PRO A 62 5.52 0.19 -3.38
CA PRO A 62 5.74 -0.58 -4.59
C PRO A 62 4.53 -1.47 -4.89
N PHE A 63 4.28 -1.70 -6.18
CA PHE A 63 3.24 -2.63 -6.60
C PHE A 63 3.53 -4.04 -6.04
N PRO A 64 2.57 -4.74 -5.41
CA PRO A 64 2.81 -6.01 -4.74
C PRO A 64 2.87 -7.19 -5.73
N ILE A 65 3.80 -7.14 -6.69
CA ILE A 65 3.89 -8.11 -7.80
C ILE A 65 4.01 -9.57 -7.34
N TYR A 66 4.70 -9.81 -6.24
CA TYR A 66 4.91 -11.15 -5.68
C TYR A 66 3.59 -11.85 -5.34
N MET A 67 2.53 -11.08 -5.07
CA MET A 67 1.21 -11.62 -4.81
C MET A 67 0.63 -12.33 -6.04
N PHE A 68 0.83 -11.76 -7.24
CA PHE A 68 0.32 -12.30 -8.50
C PHE A 68 1.01 -13.59 -8.96
N LEU A 69 2.18 -13.92 -8.40
CA LEU A 69 2.90 -15.16 -8.74
C LEU A 69 2.20 -16.42 -8.19
N HIS A 70 1.45 -16.27 -7.11
CA HIS A 70 0.89 -17.41 -6.36
C HIS A 70 -0.60 -17.27 -6.02
N LYS A 71 -1.20 -16.11 -6.27
CA LYS A 71 -2.56 -15.78 -5.85
C LYS A 71 -3.31 -15.10 -6.99
N PHE A 72 -4.62 -15.30 -7.02
CA PHE A 72 -5.49 -14.45 -7.82
C PHE A 72 -5.69 -13.14 -7.06
N ALA A 73 -5.14 -12.06 -7.61
CA ALA A 73 -5.12 -10.76 -6.96
C ALA A 73 -5.67 -9.67 -7.88
N SER A 74 -6.30 -8.68 -7.27
CA SER A 74 -6.74 -7.46 -7.94
C SER A 74 -6.41 -6.28 -7.00
N VAL A 75 -5.62 -5.32 -7.48
CA VAL A 75 -5.11 -4.18 -6.69
C VAL A 75 -5.19 -2.87 -7.48
N ASP A 76 -6.02 -2.83 -8.52
CA ASP A 76 -6.13 -1.68 -9.40
C ASP A 76 -6.66 -0.45 -8.65
N ASN A 77 -6.41 0.75 -9.19
CA ASN A 77 -6.87 2.01 -8.59
C ASN A 77 -6.39 2.18 -7.12
N ASN A 78 -5.08 2.08 -6.93
CA ASN A 78 -4.36 2.39 -5.69
C ASN A 78 -3.27 3.45 -5.93
N ASN A 79 -2.74 4.01 -4.85
CA ASN A 79 -1.71 5.05 -4.85
C ASN A 79 -0.28 4.46 -4.90
N CYS A 80 -0.07 3.37 -5.64
CA CYS A 80 1.24 2.75 -5.77
C CYS A 80 2.24 3.68 -6.49
N CYS A 81 3.50 3.64 -6.07
CA CYS A 81 4.55 4.45 -6.68
C CYS A 81 4.91 3.93 -8.10
N THR A 82 4.88 2.62 -8.28
CA THR A 82 5.12 1.92 -9.54
C THR A 82 3.90 1.10 -9.92
N ASN A 83 3.75 0.80 -11.21
CA ASN A 83 2.79 -0.17 -11.75
C ASN A 83 3.49 -1.46 -12.22
N THR A 84 4.79 -1.59 -11.93
CA THR A 84 5.66 -2.72 -12.29
C THR A 84 6.25 -3.34 -11.03
N ALA A 85 7.04 -4.41 -11.20
CA ALA A 85 7.82 -5.03 -10.14
C ALA A 85 8.95 -4.13 -9.59
N ASP A 86 9.16 -2.95 -10.18
CA ASP A 86 10.27 -2.08 -9.81
C ASP A 86 10.04 -1.45 -8.43
N SER A 87 11.15 -1.27 -7.73
CA SER A 87 11.18 -0.48 -6.50
C SER A 87 10.74 0.96 -6.77
N CYS A 88 10.18 1.60 -5.75
CA CYS A 88 9.97 3.04 -5.81
C CYS A 88 11.31 3.78 -5.97
N ASP A 89 11.25 5.02 -6.43
CA ASP A 89 12.36 5.96 -6.42
C ASP A 89 12.89 6.13 -4.98
N SER A 90 14.18 6.44 -4.83
CA SER A 90 14.84 6.52 -3.52
C SER A 90 14.21 7.59 -2.63
N GLN A 91 13.81 8.72 -3.21
CA GLN A 91 13.11 9.80 -2.51
C GLN A 91 11.73 9.37 -1.99
N VAL A 92 11.00 8.59 -2.78
CA VAL A 92 9.70 8.01 -2.38
C VAL A 92 9.90 6.98 -1.28
N THR A 93 10.91 6.13 -1.42
CA THR A 93 11.24 5.09 -0.44
C THR A 93 11.56 5.73 0.91
N LEU A 94 12.41 6.77 0.94
CA LEU A 94 12.74 7.53 2.14
C LEU A 94 11.48 8.14 2.79
N LEU A 95 10.60 8.76 1.99
CA LEU A 95 9.37 9.36 2.51
C LEU A 95 8.45 8.32 3.15
N LEU A 96 8.28 7.15 2.53
CA LEU A 96 7.47 6.05 3.08
C LEU A 96 8.09 5.46 4.37
N GLU A 97 9.42 5.36 4.43
CA GLU A 97 10.12 4.91 5.64
C GLU A 97 9.95 5.88 6.82
N ILE A 98 10.07 7.19 6.57
CA ILE A 98 9.81 8.22 7.57
C ILE A 98 8.34 8.18 7.99
N ALA A 99 7.41 8.14 7.03
CA ALA A 99 5.98 8.07 7.31
C ALA A 99 5.61 6.86 8.17
N ARG A 100 6.27 5.71 7.96
CA ARG A 100 6.06 4.50 8.76
C ARG A 100 6.29 4.73 10.25
N ALA A 101 7.30 5.51 10.62
CA ALA A 101 7.59 5.82 12.02
C ALA A 101 6.47 6.64 12.68
N TRP A 102 5.75 7.44 11.89
CA TRP A 102 4.65 8.31 12.33
C TRP A 102 3.27 7.76 11.97
N MET A 103 3.17 6.43 11.83
CA MET A 103 1.91 5.76 11.54
C MET A 103 1.22 6.24 10.25
N TYR A 104 1.99 6.73 9.27
CA TYR A 104 1.52 7.28 7.99
C TYR A 104 0.43 8.35 8.20
N PRO A 105 0.82 9.63 8.33
CA PRO A 105 -0.11 10.74 8.43
C PRO A 105 -1.17 10.70 7.33
N TYR A 106 -2.41 11.03 7.67
CA TYR A 106 -3.54 10.92 6.74
C TYR A 106 -3.34 11.81 5.51
N GLU A 107 -2.79 13.00 5.73
CA GLU A 107 -2.44 14.00 4.73
C GLU A 107 -1.50 13.42 3.66
N LEU A 108 -0.51 12.63 4.08
CA LEU A 108 0.36 11.92 3.15
C LEU A 108 -0.43 10.91 2.31
N SER A 109 -1.32 10.15 2.94
CA SER A 109 -2.09 9.11 2.24
C SER A 109 -3.05 9.64 1.18
N ILE A 110 -3.60 10.84 1.36
CA ILE A 110 -4.50 11.46 0.38
C ILE A 110 -3.78 12.35 -0.64
N ALA A 111 -2.60 12.89 -0.32
CA ALA A 111 -1.80 13.70 -1.23
C ALA A 111 -0.85 12.87 -2.11
N TRP A 112 -0.62 11.61 -1.76
CA TRP A 112 0.33 10.73 -2.45
C TRP A 112 -0.01 10.55 -3.93
N GLU A 113 0.98 10.76 -4.81
CA GLU A 113 0.85 10.50 -6.24
C GLU A 113 2.17 9.97 -6.84
N GLY A 114 2.15 8.73 -7.35
CA GLY A 114 3.18 8.17 -8.21
C GLY A 114 4.58 8.02 -7.58
N ASN A 115 5.61 8.03 -8.44
CA ASN A 115 7.00 7.73 -8.08
C ASN A 115 7.88 8.98 -7.89
N ASP A 116 7.30 10.16 -7.68
CA ASP A 116 8.07 11.41 -7.57
C ASP A 116 7.61 12.24 -6.36
N ALA A 117 8.26 12.05 -5.21
CA ALA A 117 7.96 12.76 -3.97
C ALA A 117 8.19 14.28 -4.07
N CYS A 118 8.96 14.75 -5.07
CA CYS A 118 9.35 16.15 -5.24
C CYS A 118 8.41 16.92 -6.17
N ARG A 119 7.45 16.25 -6.81
CA ARG A 119 6.65 16.86 -7.88
C ARG A 119 5.43 17.62 -7.37
N ASN A 120 4.66 17.06 -6.42
CA ASN A 120 3.31 17.54 -6.09
C ASN A 120 2.96 17.50 -4.59
N LEU A 121 3.93 17.23 -3.70
CA LEU A 121 3.66 17.15 -2.26
C LEU A 121 3.99 18.49 -1.58
N SER A 122 2.97 19.25 -1.19
CA SER A 122 3.11 20.59 -0.60
C SER A 122 3.89 20.62 0.71
N PHE A 123 4.03 19.48 1.37
CA PHE A 123 4.77 19.31 2.62
C PHE A 123 6.17 18.72 2.41
N VAL A 124 6.61 18.48 1.16
CA VAL A 124 7.96 18.00 0.85
C VAL A 124 8.71 19.08 0.10
N THR A 125 9.93 19.35 0.53
CA THR A 125 10.88 20.19 -0.23
C THR A 125 12.05 19.32 -0.65
N CYS A 126 12.45 19.45 -1.91
CA CYS A 126 13.61 18.76 -2.46
C CYS A 126 14.65 19.77 -2.97
N ASP A 127 15.90 19.32 -3.08
CA ASP A 127 16.95 20.05 -3.79
C ASP A 127 16.85 19.88 -5.31
N SER A 128 17.82 20.46 -6.05
CA SER A 128 17.89 20.38 -7.51
C SER A 128 18.17 18.96 -8.04
N GLU A 129 18.67 18.06 -7.20
CA GLU A 129 18.94 16.66 -7.54
C GLU A 129 17.79 15.72 -7.15
N LYS A 130 16.67 16.30 -6.70
CA LYS A 130 15.48 15.61 -6.17
C LYS A 130 15.67 14.88 -4.83
N SER A 131 16.71 15.21 -4.07
CA SER A 131 16.82 14.69 -2.70
C SER A 131 15.85 15.43 -1.77
N ILE A 132 15.12 14.70 -0.92
CA ILE A 132 14.25 15.30 0.10
C ILE A 132 15.12 16.00 1.15
N ILE A 133 14.87 17.30 1.35
CA ILE A 133 15.57 18.12 2.34
C ILE A 133 14.69 18.52 3.52
N VAL A 134 13.38 18.67 3.32
CA VAL A 134 12.44 19.05 4.38
C VAL A 134 11.10 18.32 4.21
N ILE A 135 10.52 17.91 5.34
CA ILE A 135 9.18 17.31 5.43
C ILE A 135 8.38 18.05 6.52
N TYR A 136 7.22 18.58 6.17
CA TYR A 136 6.29 19.32 7.05
C TYR A 136 5.00 18.52 7.34
N LEU A 137 5.13 17.22 7.63
CA LEU A 137 4.01 16.33 7.94
C LEU A 137 3.38 16.62 9.31
#